data_AF-A0A7S4FUX4-F1
#
_entry.id   AF-A0A7S4FUX4-F1
#
_cell.length_a   1.000
_cell.length_b   1.000
_cell.length_c   1.000
_cell.angle_alpha   90.00
_cell.angle_beta   90.00
_cell.angle_gamma   90.00
#
_symmetry.space_group_name_H-M   'P 1'
#
loop_
_entity.id
_entity.type
_entity.pdbx_description
1 polymer ?
#
loop_
_entity_poly.entity_id
_entity_poly.type
_entity_poly.pdbx_seq_one_letter_code
_entity_poly.pdbx_strand_id
1 'polypeptide(L)'
;MREWDTVVDFEEYLKSLQRSAEAPVDNVGSGYGIKAIVGSITNLELKASQHTDVEERYVLLFRLASLAAKAQKHPEFKHKLAVDQKRLVSKIGGAALTEVEELQHKQLEGVFQEAMQQARERQAARQKKEEEAAKILELKKLREQEMEKRRKEADAERERQDAEQRAQEQKERQEKQEYWRRIEAEQKKEMDRMQQE
;
A
#
# COMPACT_ATOMS: atom_id res chain seq x y z
N MET A 1 -9.71 -8.68 7.19
CA MET A 1 -8.67 -9.02 6.20
C MET A 1 -7.36 -9.16 6.94
N ARG A 2 -6.75 -10.35 6.98
CA ARG A 2 -5.37 -10.49 7.46
C ARG A 2 -4.46 -9.96 6.36
N GLU A 3 -3.53 -9.09 6.72
CA GLU A 3 -2.52 -8.57 5.79
C GLU A 3 -1.50 -9.68 5.57
N TRP A 4 -1.61 -10.36 4.43
CA TRP A 4 -0.64 -11.35 3.95
C TRP A 4 0.64 -10.72 3.40
N ASP A 5 0.84 -9.41 3.63
CA ASP A 5 1.95 -8.63 3.07
C ASP A 5 3.35 -9.10 3.59
N THR A 6 3.41 -10.05 4.53
CA THR A 6 4.64 -10.50 5.20
C THR A 6 4.93 -11.99 5.20
N VAL A 7 4.02 -12.88 4.77
CA VAL A 7 4.29 -14.33 4.76
C VAL A 7 4.98 -14.70 3.47
N VAL A 8 6.27 -15.04 3.54
CA VAL A 8 7.13 -15.20 2.36
C VAL A 8 7.15 -16.66 1.85
N ASP A 9 6.79 -17.62 2.71
CA ASP A 9 6.85 -19.05 2.38
C ASP A 9 5.66 -19.85 2.97
N PHE A 10 5.26 -20.90 2.25
CA PHE A 10 4.16 -21.81 2.57
C PHE A 10 4.38 -22.54 3.90
N GLU A 11 5.62 -22.87 4.25
CA GLU A 11 5.91 -23.52 5.54
C GLU A 11 5.59 -22.62 6.74
N GLU A 12 5.86 -21.32 6.62
CA GLU A 12 5.54 -20.34 7.67
C GLU A 12 4.03 -20.11 7.76
N TYR A 13 3.35 -20.08 6.62
CA TYR A 13 1.89 -20.07 6.54
C TYR A 13 1.28 -21.27 7.29
N LEU A 14 1.73 -22.49 7.02
CA LEU A 14 1.25 -23.69 7.72
C LEU A 14 1.52 -23.62 9.23
N LYS A 15 2.71 -23.18 9.64
CA LYS A 15 3.04 -23.00 11.07
C LYS A 15 2.10 -21.99 11.74
N SER A 16 1.68 -20.94 11.04
CA SER A 16 0.74 -19.94 11.57
C SER A 16 -0.64 -20.54 11.84
N LEU A 17 -1.12 -21.41 10.94
CA LEU A 17 -2.39 -22.13 11.12
C LEU A 17 -2.27 -23.13 12.27
N GLN A 18 -1.16 -23.87 12.38
CA GLN A 18 -0.91 -24.80 13.49
C GLN A 18 -0.88 -24.08 14.84
N ARG A 19 -0.20 -22.93 14.96
CA ARG A 19 -0.22 -22.11 16.18
C ARG A 19 -1.65 -21.67 16.54
N SER A 20 -2.47 -21.35 15.54
CA SER A 20 -3.88 -20.99 15.74
C SER A 20 -4.69 -22.19 16.25
N ALA A 21 -4.39 -23.40 15.77
CA ALA A 21 -5.02 -24.64 16.23
C ALA A 21 -4.63 -25.02 17.67
N GLU A 22 -3.41 -24.69 18.08
CA GLU A 22 -2.87 -24.94 19.42
C GLU A 22 -3.31 -23.91 20.47
N ALA A 23 -3.88 -22.77 20.05
CA ALA A 23 -4.39 -21.76 20.96
C ALA A 23 -5.40 -22.38 21.94
N PRO A 24 -5.33 -22.07 23.25
CA PRO A 24 -6.22 -22.65 24.24
C PRO A 24 -7.67 -22.36 23.85
N VAL A 25 -8.50 -23.41 23.84
CA VAL A 25 -9.95 -23.26 23.77
C VAL A 25 -10.43 -23.47 25.19
N ASP A 26 -11.28 -22.56 25.65
CA ASP A 26 -11.78 -22.46 27.03
C ASP A 26 -12.48 -23.72 27.57
N ASN A 27 -12.58 -24.80 26.78
CA ASN A 27 -13.34 -26.01 27.11
C ASN A 27 -12.54 -27.29 27.34
N VAL A 28 -11.19 -27.29 27.24
CA VAL A 28 -10.39 -28.48 27.58
C VAL A 28 -9.08 -28.10 28.30
N GLY A 29 -9.21 -27.63 29.54
CA GLY A 29 -8.09 -27.40 30.46
C GLY A 29 -7.43 -28.69 30.96
N SER A 30 -6.26 -28.56 31.58
CA SER A 30 -5.39 -29.65 32.07
C SER A 30 -5.94 -30.48 33.25
N GLY A 31 -7.26 -30.45 33.50
CA GLY A 31 -7.94 -31.20 34.57
C GLY A 31 -9.18 -31.98 34.13
N TYR A 32 -9.48 -32.04 32.82
CA TYR A 32 -10.65 -32.76 32.32
C TYR A 32 -10.39 -34.27 32.23
N GLY A 33 -11.31 -35.06 32.81
CA GLY A 33 -11.25 -36.53 32.70
C GLY A 33 -11.38 -37.01 31.26
N ILE A 34 -10.85 -38.20 30.96
CA ILE A 34 -10.75 -38.73 29.59
C ILE A 34 -12.08 -38.78 28.82
N LYS A 35 -13.22 -38.88 29.51
CA LYS A 35 -14.56 -38.81 28.90
C LYS A 35 -14.87 -37.44 28.28
N ALA A 36 -14.47 -36.35 28.92
CA ALA A 36 -14.68 -35.01 28.41
C ALA A 36 -13.79 -34.74 27.18
N ILE A 37 -12.59 -35.30 27.16
CA ILE A 37 -11.71 -35.28 25.98
C ILE A 37 -12.39 -36.00 24.81
N VAL A 38 -12.97 -37.19 25.03
CA VAL A 38 -13.69 -37.93 23.97
C VAL A 38 -14.91 -37.17 23.46
N GLY A 39 -15.71 -36.55 24.34
CA GLY A 39 -16.83 -35.71 23.91
C GLY A 39 -16.40 -34.47 23.11
N SER A 40 -15.22 -33.93 23.44
CA SER A 40 -14.64 -32.81 22.68
C SER A 40 -14.16 -33.24 21.29
N ILE A 41 -13.63 -34.46 21.14
CA ILE A 41 -13.23 -35.05 19.86
C ILE A 41 -14.45 -35.16 18.93
N THR A 42 -15.56 -35.71 19.41
CA THR A 42 -16.79 -35.85 18.58
C THR A 42 -17.37 -34.49 18.19
N ASN A 43 -17.33 -33.50 19.08
CA ASN A 43 -17.79 -32.15 18.78
C ASN A 43 -16.90 -31.44 17.75
N LEU A 44 -15.59 -31.65 17.82
CA LEU A 44 -14.63 -31.09 16.86
C LEU A 44 -14.76 -31.75 15.48
N GLU A 45 -14.99 -33.07 15.42
CA GLU A 45 -15.27 -33.78 14.17
C GLU A 45 -16.52 -33.20 13.47
N LEU A 46 -17.61 -33.04 14.21
CA LEU A 46 -18.84 -32.43 13.67
C LEU A 46 -18.57 -31.01 13.15
N LYS A 47 -17.90 -30.17 13.93
CA LYS A 47 -17.56 -28.80 13.50
C LYS A 47 -16.71 -28.82 12.24
N ALA A 48 -15.64 -29.61 12.19
CA ALA A 48 -14.75 -29.69 11.04
C ALA A 48 -15.53 -30.07 9.75
N SER A 49 -16.47 -31.02 9.84
CA SER A 49 -17.31 -31.42 8.70
C SER A 49 -18.27 -30.34 8.19
N GLN A 50 -18.58 -29.32 9.01
CA GLN A 50 -19.50 -28.24 8.67
C GLN A 50 -18.79 -27.01 8.08
N HIS A 51 -17.47 -26.91 8.23
CA HIS A 51 -16.72 -25.78 7.70
C HIS A 51 -16.36 -25.99 6.22
N THR A 52 -16.70 -24.99 5.40
CA THR A 52 -16.34 -24.91 3.98
C THR A 52 -15.04 -24.15 3.75
N ASP A 53 -14.62 -23.32 4.72
CA ASP A 53 -13.34 -22.62 4.67
C ASP A 53 -12.19 -23.60 4.90
N VAL A 54 -11.24 -23.64 3.96
CA VAL A 54 -10.14 -24.60 3.93
C VAL A 54 -9.18 -24.37 5.10
N GLU A 55 -8.90 -23.11 5.46
CA GLU A 55 -7.99 -22.77 6.55
C GLU A 55 -8.60 -23.14 7.91
N GLU A 56 -9.87 -22.79 8.13
CA GLU A 56 -10.58 -23.12 9.36
C GLU A 56 -10.78 -24.63 9.50
N ARG A 57 -11.13 -25.33 8.42
CA ARG A 57 -11.25 -26.78 8.41
C ARG A 57 -9.91 -27.44 8.73
N TYR A 58 -8.81 -26.97 8.15
CA TYR A 58 -7.45 -27.43 8.50
C TYR A 58 -7.16 -27.25 9.98
N VAL A 59 -7.42 -26.06 10.53
CA VAL A 59 -7.19 -25.74 11.96
C VAL A 59 -8.00 -26.68 12.86
N LEU A 60 -9.27 -26.94 12.54
CA LEU A 60 -10.12 -27.83 13.32
C LEU A 60 -9.67 -29.30 13.26
N LEU A 61 -9.29 -29.79 12.08
CA LEU A 61 -8.80 -31.16 11.90
C LEU A 61 -7.44 -31.38 12.56
N PHE A 62 -6.52 -30.41 12.45
CA PHE A 62 -5.23 -30.47 13.12
C PHE A 62 -5.40 -30.52 14.64
N ARG A 63 -6.31 -29.70 15.17
CA ARG A 63 -6.69 -29.71 16.58
C ARG A 63 -7.32 -31.04 16.99
N LEU A 64 -8.20 -31.60 16.17
CA LEU A 64 -8.85 -32.89 16.39
C LEU A 64 -7.82 -34.03 16.47
N ALA A 65 -6.88 -34.09 15.51
CA ALA A 65 -5.80 -35.07 15.48
C ALA A 65 -4.89 -34.95 16.71
N SER A 66 -4.55 -33.71 17.09
CA SER A 66 -3.76 -33.41 18.29
C SER A 66 -4.48 -33.84 19.58
N LEU A 67 -5.79 -33.61 19.66
CA LEU A 67 -6.59 -33.99 20.81
C LEU A 67 -6.77 -35.51 20.91
N ALA A 68 -6.95 -36.21 19.79
CA ALA A 68 -6.97 -37.66 19.75
C ALA A 68 -5.63 -38.27 20.19
N ALA A 69 -4.51 -37.70 19.75
CA ALA A 69 -3.18 -38.11 20.19
C ALA A 69 -2.98 -37.88 21.71
N LYS A 70 -3.47 -36.75 22.24
CA LYS A 70 -3.47 -36.47 23.69
C LYS A 70 -4.33 -37.47 24.46
N ALA A 71 -5.52 -37.80 23.96
CA ALA A 71 -6.42 -38.77 24.55
C ALA A 71 -5.76 -40.15 24.66
N GLN A 72 -5.09 -40.62 23.60
CA GLN A 72 -4.41 -41.92 23.58
C GLN A 72 -3.25 -42.00 24.59
N LYS A 73 -2.59 -40.88 24.89
CA LYS A 73 -1.52 -40.77 25.88
C LYS A 73 -2.04 -40.58 27.31
N HIS A 74 -3.34 -40.35 27.49
CA HIS A 74 -3.90 -40.11 28.81
C HIS A 74 -3.83 -41.39 29.69
N PRO A 75 -3.43 -41.31 30.96
CA PRO A 75 -3.27 -42.49 31.82
C PRO A 75 -4.53 -43.36 31.92
N GLU A 76 -5.69 -42.71 31.96
CA GLU A 76 -6.99 -43.37 32.08
C GLU A 76 -7.50 -43.95 30.75
N PHE A 77 -6.85 -43.67 29.62
CA PHE A 77 -7.29 -44.13 28.30
C PHE A 77 -7.36 -45.66 28.24
N LYS A 78 -6.33 -46.34 28.77
CA LYS A 78 -6.26 -47.81 28.75
C LYS A 78 -7.30 -48.46 29.67
N HIS A 79 -7.57 -47.87 30.83
CA HIS A 79 -8.26 -48.56 31.92
C HIS A 79 -9.69 -48.07 32.18
N LYS A 80 -10.03 -46.81 31.85
CA LYS A 80 -11.35 -46.22 32.12
C LYS A 80 -12.25 -46.03 30.91
N LEU A 81 -11.71 -46.21 29.70
CA LEU A 81 -12.47 -46.07 28.45
C LEU A 81 -12.98 -47.42 27.94
N ALA A 82 -14.23 -47.44 27.48
CA ALA A 82 -14.79 -48.58 26.77
C ALA A 82 -14.02 -48.82 25.46
N VAL A 83 -13.97 -50.08 25.01
CA VAL A 83 -13.26 -50.47 23.78
C VAL A 83 -13.77 -49.69 22.56
N ASP A 84 -15.09 -49.49 22.45
CA ASP A 84 -15.69 -48.74 21.35
C ASP A 84 -15.28 -47.27 21.34
N GLN A 85 -15.17 -46.65 22.52
CA GLN A 85 -14.70 -45.27 22.64
C GLN A 85 -13.22 -45.14 22.25
N LYS A 86 -12.38 -46.13 22.58
CA LYS A 86 -10.97 -46.15 22.16
C LYS A 86 -10.87 -46.26 20.64
N ARG A 87 -11.64 -47.17 20.06
CA ARG A 87 -11.69 -47.39 18.60
C ARG A 87 -12.18 -46.13 17.88
N LEU A 88 -13.17 -45.44 18.46
CA LEU A 88 -13.68 -44.17 17.94
C LEU A 88 -12.57 -43.10 17.93
N VAL A 89 -11.87 -42.89 19.04
CA VAL A 89 -10.76 -41.93 19.14
C VAL A 89 -9.65 -42.24 18.12
N SER A 90 -9.27 -43.51 17.96
CA SER A 90 -8.28 -43.92 16.96
C SER A 90 -8.77 -43.69 15.53
N LYS A 91 -10.02 -44.02 15.23
CA LYS A 91 -10.60 -43.85 13.89
C LYS A 91 -10.70 -42.38 13.50
N ILE A 92 -11.27 -41.54 14.38
CA ILE A 92 -11.43 -40.10 14.14
C ILE A 92 -10.06 -39.44 14.05
N GLY A 93 -9.14 -39.73 14.99
CA GLY A 93 -7.81 -39.13 14.99
C GLY A 93 -6.99 -39.51 13.76
N GLY A 94 -7.08 -40.77 13.31
CA GLY A 94 -6.42 -41.23 12.08
C GLY A 94 -6.99 -40.58 10.82
N ALA A 95 -8.33 -40.53 10.71
CA ALA A 95 -8.99 -39.88 9.58
C ALA A 95 -8.66 -38.39 9.50
N ALA A 96 -8.67 -37.68 10.64
CA ALA A 96 -8.32 -36.28 10.73
C ALA A 96 -6.88 -36.01 10.29
N LEU A 97 -5.93 -36.89 10.64
CA LEU A 97 -4.53 -36.75 10.22
C LEU A 97 -4.37 -36.90 8.70
N THR A 98 -5.01 -37.91 8.11
CA THR A 98 -5.00 -38.09 6.64
C THR A 98 -5.60 -36.89 5.93
N GLU A 99 -6.70 -36.35 6.45
CA GLU A 99 -7.36 -35.18 5.86
C GLU A 99 -6.51 -33.90 5.99
N VAL A 100 -5.81 -33.72 7.12
CA VAL A 100 -4.83 -32.63 7.31
C VAL A 100 -3.73 -32.69 6.24
N GLU A 101 -3.17 -33.87 5.98
CA GLU A 101 -2.15 -34.07 4.95
C GLU A 101 -2.70 -33.74 3.55
N GLU A 102 -3.93 -34.18 3.23
CA GLU A 102 -4.58 -33.86 1.96
C GLU A 102 -4.85 -32.35 1.78
N LEU A 103 -5.33 -31.68 2.83
CA LEU A 103 -5.58 -30.24 2.80
C LEU A 103 -4.29 -29.44 2.60
N GLN A 104 -3.19 -29.83 3.27
CA GLN A 104 -1.88 -29.20 3.10
C GLN A 104 -1.40 -29.27 1.65
N HIS A 105 -1.41 -30.46 1.07
CA HIS A 105 -0.78 -30.67 -0.24
C HIS A 105 -1.62 -30.25 -1.45
N LYS A 106 -2.94 -30.06 -1.30
CA LYS A 106 -3.81 -29.79 -2.47
C LYS A 106 -4.55 -28.47 -2.41
N GLN A 107 -5.04 -28.07 -1.23
CA GLN A 107 -5.96 -26.94 -1.13
C GLN A 107 -5.28 -25.72 -0.53
N LEU A 108 -4.55 -25.90 0.57
CA LEU A 108 -3.85 -24.80 1.24
C LEU A 108 -2.72 -24.22 0.38
N GLU A 109 -2.00 -25.06 -0.37
CA GLU A 109 -0.97 -24.56 -1.29
C GLU A 109 -1.57 -23.69 -2.40
N GLY A 110 -2.71 -24.08 -2.96
CA GLY A 110 -3.44 -23.28 -3.95
C GLY A 110 -3.94 -21.95 -3.39
N VAL A 111 -4.57 -21.97 -2.21
CA VAL A 111 -5.03 -20.77 -1.50
C VAL A 111 -3.85 -19.83 -1.21
N PHE A 112 -2.72 -20.38 -0.75
CA PHE A 112 -1.51 -19.61 -0.50
C PHE A 112 -0.94 -18.98 -1.77
N GLN A 113 -0.85 -19.74 -2.87
CA GLN A 113 -0.35 -19.22 -4.15
C GLN A 113 -1.24 -18.09 -4.70
N GLU A 114 -2.57 -18.24 -4.62
CA GLU A 114 -3.51 -17.19 -5.02
C GLU A 114 -3.37 -15.93 -4.16
N ALA A 115 -3.26 -16.09 -2.83
CA ALA A 115 -3.03 -14.97 -1.92
C ALA A 115 -1.71 -14.25 -2.22
N MET A 116 -0.64 -15.00 -2.48
CA MET A 116 0.67 -14.45 -2.85
C MET A 116 0.64 -13.72 -4.19
N GLN A 117 -0.07 -14.26 -5.18
CA GLN A 117 -0.24 -13.61 -6.48
C GLN A 117 -1.00 -12.28 -6.33
N GLN A 118 -2.09 -12.27 -5.57
CA GLN A 118 -2.84 -11.04 -5.29
C GLN A 118 -2.00 -10.00 -4.53
N ALA A 119 -1.18 -10.43 -3.57
CA ALA A 119 -0.27 -9.54 -2.85
C ALA A 119 0.76 -8.90 -3.80
N ARG A 120 1.37 -9.69 -4.70
CA ARG A 120 2.30 -9.20 -5.73
C ARG A 120 1.63 -8.21 -6.68
N GLU A 121 0.41 -8.49 -7.12
CA GLU A 121 -0.35 -7.59 -7.99
C GLU A 121 -0.68 -6.26 -7.30
N ARG A 122 -1.06 -6.29 -6.02
CA ARG A 122 -1.28 -5.08 -5.22
C ARG A 122 0.00 -4.27 -5.06
N GLN A 123 1.13 -4.92 -4.79
CA GLN A 123 2.42 -4.26 -4.67
C GLN A 123 2.86 -3.61 -5.99
N ALA A 124 2.72 -4.32 -7.11
CA ALA A 124 3.00 -3.78 -8.44
C ALA A 124 2.08 -2.59 -8.79
N ALA A 125 0.81 -2.65 -8.42
CA ALA A 125 -0.12 -1.55 -8.61
C ALA A 125 0.22 -0.32 -7.75
N ARG A 126 0.69 -0.53 -6.50
CA ARG A 126 1.18 0.55 -5.63
C ARG A 126 2.42 1.22 -6.24
N GLN A 127 3.40 0.43 -6.68
CA GLN A 127 4.61 0.95 -7.33
C GLN A 127 4.30 1.78 -8.58
N LYS A 128 3.41 1.28 -9.46
CA LYS A 128 2.97 2.05 -10.64
C LYS A 128 2.35 3.40 -10.28
N LYS A 129 1.50 3.44 -9.25
CA LYS A 129 0.89 4.70 -8.78
C LYS A 129 1.93 5.66 -8.21
N GLU A 130 2.92 5.16 -7.49
CA GLU A 130 4.02 5.97 -6.96
C GLU A 130 4.89 6.54 -8.10
N GLU A 131 5.20 5.73 -9.12
CA GLU A 131 5.92 6.19 -10.32
C GLU A 131 5.12 7.24 -11.11
N GLU A 132 3.82 7.03 -11.29
CA GLU A 132 2.93 8.02 -11.94
C GLU A 132 2.87 9.33 -11.15
N ALA A 133 2.75 9.25 -9.82
CA ALA A 133 2.76 10.42 -8.95
C ALA A 133 4.10 11.19 -9.04
N ALA A 134 5.21 10.47 -9.08
CA ALA A 134 6.55 11.06 -9.26
C ALA A 134 6.67 11.78 -10.60
N LYS A 135 6.22 11.17 -11.70
CA LYS A 135 6.20 11.80 -13.04
C LYS A 135 5.34 13.06 -13.07
N ILE A 136 4.16 13.03 -12.45
CA ILE A 136 3.28 14.22 -12.36
C ILE A 136 3.97 15.34 -11.58
N LEU A 137 4.66 15.02 -10.49
CA LEU A 137 5.40 16.01 -9.70
C LEU A 137 6.54 16.65 -10.51
N GLU A 138 7.27 15.85 -11.28
CA GLU A 138 8.33 16.34 -12.17
C GLU A 138 7.77 17.28 -13.25
N LEU A 139 6.67 16.90 -13.91
CA LEU A 139 6.00 17.74 -14.89
C LEU A 139 5.50 19.07 -14.29
N LYS A 140 4.99 19.05 -13.06
CA LYS A 140 4.59 20.28 -12.34
C LYS A 140 5.79 21.21 -12.11
N LYS A 141 6.92 20.66 -11.64
CA LYS A 141 8.15 21.45 -11.44
C LYS A 141 8.65 22.07 -12.75
N LEU A 142 8.67 21.31 -13.84
CA LEU A 142 9.06 21.82 -15.16
C LEU A 142 8.14 22.95 -15.62
N ARG A 143 6.83 22.80 -15.42
CA ARG A 143 5.85 23.84 -15.77
C ARG A 143 6.01 25.10 -14.92
N GLU A 144 6.30 24.96 -13.63
CA GLU A 144 6.60 26.09 -12.75
C GLU A 144 7.86 26.85 -13.20
N GLN A 145 8.93 26.11 -13.52
CA GLN A 145 10.16 26.71 -14.06
C GLN A 145 9.93 27.44 -15.39
N GLU A 146 9.14 26.87 -16.29
CA GLU A 146 8.80 27.51 -17.56
C GLU A 146 8.00 28.80 -17.34
N MET A 147 7.01 28.78 -16.43
CA MET A 147 6.23 29.95 -16.08
C MET A 147 7.08 31.04 -15.43
N GLU A 148 8.01 30.68 -14.55
CA GLU A 148 8.95 31.63 -13.94
C GLU A 148 9.88 32.25 -14.99
N LYS A 149 10.39 31.44 -15.93
CA LYS A 149 11.21 31.93 -17.04
C LYS A 149 10.44 32.92 -17.90
N ARG A 150 9.20 32.61 -18.28
CA ARG A 150 8.34 33.52 -19.04
C ARG A 150 8.04 34.83 -18.30
N ARG A 151 7.87 34.79 -16.98
CA ARG A 151 7.70 36.00 -16.16
C ARG A 151 8.95 36.89 -16.21
N LYS A 152 10.13 36.30 -16.00
CA LYS A 152 11.41 37.01 -16.08
C LYS A 152 11.64 37.62 -17.46
N GLU A 153 11.31 36.90 -18.52
CA GLU A 153 11.39 37.40 -19.90
C GLU A 153 10.42 38.57 -20.14
N ALA A 154 9.17 38.47 -19.67
CA ALA A 154 8.18 39.54 -19.80
C ALA A 154 8.56 40.79 -19.00
N ASP A 155 9.09 40.64 -17.80
CA ASP A 155 9.55 41.76 -16.98
C ASP A 155 10.77 42.45 -17.63
N ALA A 156 11.71 41.67 -18.16
CA ALA A 156 12.86 42.22 -18.91
C ALA A 156 12.44 42.92 -20.20
N GLU A 157 11.40 42.45 -20.89
CA GLU A 157 10.85 43.10 -22.08
C GLU A 157 10.19 44.44 -21.73
N ARG A 158 9.43 44.50 -20.63
CA ARG A 158 8.86 45.76 -20.12
C ARG A 158 9.93 46.78 -19.78
N GLU A 159 10.99 46.36 -19.07
CA GLU A 159 12.11 47.26 -18.75
C GLU A 159 12.79 47.83 -20.01
N ARG A 160 12.93 47.02 -21.07
CA ARG A 160 13.46 47.48 -22.36
C ARG A 160 12.52 48.49 -23.02
N GLN A 161 11.22 48.21 -23.05
CA GLN A 161 10.22 49.14 -23.60
C GLN A 161 10.20 50.47 -22.84
N ASP A 162 10.25 50.44 -21.51
CA ASP A 162 10.31 51.64 -20.66
C ASP A 162 11.61 52.42 -20.87
N ALA A 163 12.74 51.73 -21.12
CA ALA A 163 14.01 52.37 -21.44
C ALA A 163 13.99 53.03 -22.82
N GLU A 164 13.42 52.35 -23.83
CA GLU A 164 13.26 52.88 -25.20
C GLU A 164 12.34 54.10 -25.21
N GLN A 165 11.20 54.05 -24.50
CA GLN A 165 10.30 55.20 -24.37
C GLN A 165 10.99 56.39 -23.72
N ARG A 166 11.73 56.17 -22.62
CA ARG A 166 12.50 57.26 -21.97
C ARG A 166 13.56 57.85 -22.90
N ALA A 167 14.24 57.01 -23.68
CA ALA A 167 15.22 57.47 -24.66
C ALA A 167 14.56 58.29 -25.79
N GLN A 168 13.37 57.87 -26.26
CA GLN A 168 12.61 58.59 -27.27
C GLN A 168 12.10 59.94 -26.74
N GLU A 169 11.54 59.98 -25.54
CA GLU A 169 11.13 61.24 -24.89
C GLU A 169 12.31 62.21 -24.70
N GLN A 170 13.49 61.69 -24.34
CA GLN A 170 14.70 62.52 -24.24
C GLN A 170 15.12 63.09 -25.59
N LYS A 171 15.08 62.29 -26.66
CA LYS A 171 15.35 62.77 -28.02
C LYS A 171 14.36 63.85 -28.45
N GLU A 172 13.05 63.64 -28.24
CA GLU A 172 12.03 64.63 -28.56
C GLU A 172 12.21 65.94 -27.76
N ARG A 173 12.61 65.84 -26.48
CA ARG A 173 12.94 67.02 -25.67
C ARG A 173 14.16 67.77 -26.22
N GLN A 174 15.21 67.04 -26.64
CA GLN A 174 16.40 67.63 -27.25
C GLN A 174 16.05 68.33 -28.58
N GLU A 175 15.29 67.67 -29.46
CA GLU A 175 14.85 68.24 -30.73
C GLU A 175 14.00 69.50 -30.52
N LYS A 176 13.08 69.50 -29.55
CA LYS A 176 12.30 70.70 -29.18
C LYS A 176 13.20 71.84 -28.68
N GLN A 177 14.20 71.53 -27.85
CA GLN A 177 15.15 72.55 -27.38
C GLN A 177 15.98 73.13 -28.54
N GLU A 178 16.46 72.29 -29.46
CA GLU A 178 17.18 72.76 -30.64
C GLU A 178 16.31 73.62 -31.55
N TYR A 179 15.04 73.24 -31.74
CA TYR A 179 14.08 74.04 -32.50
C TYR A 179 13.89 75.43 -31.92
N TRP A 180 13.66 75.55 -30.60
CA TRP A 180 13.53 76.85 -29.95
C TRP A 180 14.81 77.69 -30.04
N ARG A 181 15.99 77.08 -29.88
CA ARG A 181 17.27 77.79 -30.07
C ARG A 181 17.42 78.34 -31.49
N ARG A 182 16.94 77.63 -32.51
CA ARG A 182 16.95 78.12 -33.90
C ARG A 182 16.04 79.33 -34.07
N ILE A 183 14.82 79.29 -33.51
CA ILE A 183 13.89 80.43 -33.53
C ILE A 183 14.50 81.63 -32.82
N GLU A 184 15.04 81.46 -31.62
CA GLU A 184 15.68 82.55 -30.87
C GLU A 184 16.87 83.16 -31.65
N ALA A 185 17.67 82.32 -32.29
CA ALA A 185 18.78 82.78 -33.12
C ALA A 185 18.31 83.54 -34.38
N GLU A 186 17.20 83.13 -35.00
CA GLU A 186 16.59 83.83 -36.13
C GLU A 186 16.01 85.18 -35.70
N GLN A 187 15.23 85.21 -34.60
CA GLN A 187 14.70 86.46 -34.04
C GLN A 187 15.81 87.44 -33.66
N LYS A 188 16.90 86.96 -33.06
CA LYS A 188 18.05 87.80 -32.73
C LYS A 188 18.69 88.39 -34.00
N LYS A 189 18.89 87.59 -35.05
CA LYS A 189 19.41 88.10 -36.34
C LYS A 189 18.49 89.14 -36.97
N GLU A 190 17.18 88.98 -36.84
CA GLU A 190 16.18 89.93 -37.36
C GLU A 190 16.19 91.24 -36.56
N MET A 191 16.27 91.16 -35.23
CA MET A 191 16.46 92.32 -34.35
C MET A 191 17.76 93.07 -34.65
N ASP A 192 18.87 92.34 -34.84
CA ASP A 192 20.17 92.94 -35.19
C ASP A 192 20.13 93.64 -36.56
N ARG A 193 19.35 93.12 -37.53
CA ARG A 193 19.11 93.78 -38.82
C ARG A 193 18.31 95.07 -38.67
N MET A 194 17.22 95.03 -37.91
CA MET A 194 16.38 96.23 -37.68
C MET A 194 17.13 97.36 -36.94
N GLN A 195 18.17 97.05 -36.17
CA GLN A 195 19.01 98.07 -35.52
C GLN A 195 20.07 98.69 -36.44
N GLN A 196 20.31 98.12 -37.63
CA GLN A 196 21.29 98.61 -38.61
C GLN A 196 20.66 99.44 -39.74
N GLU A 197 19.33 99.44 -39.85
CA GLU A 197 18.55 100.32 -40.74
C GLU A 197 18.16 101.63 -40.04
#